data_AF-A0A845RYG2-F1
#
_entry.id   AF-A0A845RYG2-F1
#
_cell.length_a   1.000
_cell.length_b   1.000
_cell.length_c   1.000
_cell.angle_alpha   90.00
_cell.angle_beta   90.00
_cell.angle_gamma   90.00
#
_symmetry.space_group_name_H-M   'P 1'
#
loop_
_entity.id
_entity.type
_entity.pdbx_description
1 polymer ?
#
loop_
_entity_poly.entity_id
_entity_poly.type
_entity_poly.pdbx_seq_one_letter_code
_entity_poly.pdbx_strand_id
1 'polypeptide(L)' 'METDKAYITSKSFISIKGDDSIDFIQNIISNDIKKVADNNCIFASLLTPQ' A
#
# COMPACT_ATOMS: atom_id res chain seq x y z
N MET A 1 -12.95 29.10 -0.11
CA MET A 1 -12.73 28.16 1.00
C MET A 1 -11.29 27.69 0.90
N GLU A 2 -10.47 28.15 1.84
CA GLU A 2 -9.06 27.79 1.92
C GLU A 2 -8.97 26.36 2.45
N THR A 3 -8.30 25.47 1.72
CA THR A 3 -8.17 24.06 2.11
C THR A 3 -6.99 23.95 3.05
N ASP A 4 -7.23 23.63 4.33
CA ASP A 4 -6.17 23.28 5.28
C ASP A 4 -5.40 22.08 4.77
N LYS A 5 -4.19 22.31 4.25
CA LYS A 5 -3.31 21.26 3.74
C LYS A 5 -2.54 20.64 4.90
N ALA A 6 -2.91 19.42 5.27
CA ALA A 6 -2.13 18.61 6.21
C ALA A 6 -0.91 18.01 5.50
N TYR A 7 0.29 18.27 6.02
CA TYR A 7 1.54 17.70 5.53
C TYR A 7 1.96 16.52 6.41
N ILE A 8 2.02 15.31 5.84
CA ILE A 8 2.65 14.15 6.48
C ILE A 8 4.13 14.15 6.11
N THR A 9 4.99 14.43 7.10
CA THR A 9 6.45 14.52 6.98
C THR A 9 7.18 13.17 7.07
N SER A 10 6.57 12.16 7.69
CA SER A 10 7.17 10.85 7.95
C SER A 10 6.54 9.73 7.12
N LYS A 11 6.35 9.95 5.81
CA LYS A 11 5.90 8.91 4.87
C LYS A 11 6.89 8.78 3.71
N SER A 12 7.04 7.56 3.23
CA SER A 12 7.81 7.22 2.04
C SER A 12 6.93 6.45 1.07
N PHE A 13 7.20 6.60 -0.22
CA PHE A 13 6.56 5.82 -1.28
C PHE A 13 7.57 4.87 -1.88
N ILE A 14 7.13 3.64 -2.16
CA ILE A 14 7.94 2.61 -2.82
C ILE A 14 7.14 2.12 -4.02
N SER A 15 7.77 2.07 -5.19
CA SER A 15 7.19 1.49 -6.41
C SER A 15 7.83 0.13 -6.65
N ILE A 16 7.00 -0.88 -6.89
CA ILE A 16 7.43 -2.25 -7.19
C ILE A 16 6.91 -2.59 -8.59
N LYS A 17 7.77 -3.18 -9.43
CA LYS A 17 7.49 -3.51 -10.83
C LYS A 17 8.13 -4.85 -11.16
N GLY A 18 7.48 -5.61 -12.04
CA GLY A 18 7.88 -6.96 -12.41
C GLY A 18 6.65 -7.84 -12.61
N ASP A 19 6.82 -8.94 -13.34
CA ASP A 19 5.73 -9.86 -13.69
C ASP A 19 5.14 -10.55 -12.45
N ASP A 20 5.93 -10.67 -11.37
CA ASP A 20 5.57 -11.32 -10.10
C ASP A 20 5.19 -10.34 -8.98
N SER A 21 5.10 -9.04 -9.27
CA SER A 21 4.90 -7.99 -8.26
C SER A 21 3.64 -8.18 -7.39
N ILE A 22 2.56 -8.69 -7.98
CA ILE A 22 1.30 -8.97 -7.29
C ILE A 22 1.47 -10.12 -6.29
N ASP A 23 2.06 -11.23 -6.73
CA ASP A 23 2.27 -12.43 -5.89
C ASP A 23 3.27 -12.13 -4.78
N PHE A 24 4.34 -11.39 -5.08
CA PHE A 24 5.31 -10.94 -4.09
C PHE A 24 4.66 -10.13 -2.97
N ILE A 25 3.88 -9.10 -3.32
CA ILE A 25 3.22 -8.26 -2.31
C ILE A 25 2.17 -9.03 -1.53
N GLN A 26 1.38 -9.86 -2.19
CA GLN A 26 0.34 -10.64 -1.52
C GLN A 26 0.90 -11.54 -0.40
N ASN A 27 2.12 -12.06 -0.56
CA ASN A 27 2.78 -12.89 0.45
C ASN A 27 3.37 -12.11 1.63
N ILE A 28 3.34 -10.77 1.58
CA ILE A 28 3.96 -9.88 2.57
C ILE A 28 2.89 -9.13 3.39
N ILE A 29 1.77 -8.78 2.76
CA ILE A 29 0.72 -7.96 3.38
C ILE A 29 -0.39 -8.82 3.99
N SER A 30 -1.05 -8.30 5.02
CA SER A 30 -2.18 -8.99 5.70
C SER A 30 -3.53 -8.90 4.98
N ASN A 31 -3.61 -8.21 3.83
CA ASN A 31 -4.86 -8.00 3.09
C ASN A 31 -4.76 -8.58 1.66
N ASP A 32 -5.90 -8.76 1.02
CA ASP A 32 -5.99 -9.24 -0.36
C ASP A 32 -5.75 -8.09 -1.35
N ILE A 33 -4.63 -8.14 -2.08
CA ILE A 33 -4.26 -7.13 -3.07
C ILE A 33 -5.28 -7.04 -4.20
N LYS A 34 -6.02 -8.12 -4.53
CA LYS A 34 -7.02 -8.12 -5.60
C LYS A 34 -8.27 -7.32 -5.26
N LYS A 35 -8.44 -6.90 -3.99
CA LYS A 35 -9.51 -5.99 -3.57
C LYS A 35 -9.24 -4.53 -3.91
N VAL A 36 -7.99 -4.17 -4.23
CA VAL A 36 -7.66 -2.83 -4.70
C VAL A 36 -8.16 -2.66 -6.13
N ALA A 37 -8.66 -1.47 -6.45
CA ALA A 37 -9.08 -1.08 -7.80
C ALA A 37 -8.33 0.19 -8.19
N ASP A 38 -8.30 0.53 -9.48
CA ASP A 38 -7.48 1.64 -10.02
C ASP A 38 -7.64 2.98 -9.29
N ASN A 39 -8.82 3.24 -8.70
CA ASN A 39 -9.13 4.48 -7.99
C ASN A 39 -9.26 4.31 -6.46
N ASN A 40 -8.89 3.15 -5.93
CA ASN A 40 -9.03 2.80 -4.53
C ASN A 40 -7.67 2.45 -3.91
N CYS A 41 -7.54 2.67 -2.62
CA CYS A 41 -6.42 2.18 -1.83
C CYS A 41 -6.93 1.18 -0.79
N ILE A 42 -6.12 0.18 -0.47
CA ILE A 42 -6.36 -0.72 0.65
C ILE A 42 -5.32 -0.49 1.74
N PHE A 43 -5.75 -0.59 2.99
CA PHE A 43 -4.83 -0.66 4.12
C PHE A 43 -4.47 -2.12 4.39
N ALA A 44 -3.20 -2.36 4.66
CA ALA A 44 -2.69 -3.65 5.07
C ALA A 44 -1.55 -3.48 6.07
N SER A 45 -1.29 -4.52 6.85
CA SER A 45 -0.18 -4.56 7.80
C SER A 45 0.96 -5.38 7.22
N LEU A 46 2.19 -4.97 7.53
CA LEU A 46 3.39 -5.78 7.38
C LEU A 46 3.66 -6.45 8.73
N LEU A 47 3.57 -7.77 8.77
CA LEU A 47 3.68 -8.52 10.02
C LEU A 47 5.06 -9.17 10.15
N THR A 48 5.51 -9.35 11.39
CA THR A 48 6.64 -10.24 11.71
C THR A 48 6.15 -11.68 11.86
N PRO A 49 7.03 -12.69 11.75
CA PRO A 49 6.64 -14.10 11.87
C PRO A 49 6.17 -14.59 13.26
N GLN A 50 6.12 -13.72 14.27
CA GLN A 50 5.79 -14.06 15.67
C GLN A 50 4.29 -14.21 15.88
#